data_AF-A0A1C5SFD8-F1
#
_entry.id   AF-A0A1C5SFD8-F1
#
_cell.length_a   1.000
_cell.length_b   1.000
_cell.length_c   1.000
_cell.angle_alpha   90.00
_cell.angle_beta   90.00
_cell.angle_gamma   90.00
#
_symmetry.space_group_name_H-M   'P 1'
#
loop_
_entity.id
_entity.type
_entity.pdbx_description
1 polymer ?
#
loop_
_entity_poly.entity_id
_entity_poly.type
_entity_poly.pdbx_seq_one_letter_code
_entity_poly.pdbx_strand_id
1 'polypeptide(L)'
;MLESLKNSLRISHNKLDSDIMSNVDACMEDLKRVGVFVPFDADDCSAILKKAIENYVKWQYDFNGKGEDFRKNYERLRDALSLNEDYTEGI
;
A
#
# COMPACT_ATOMS: atom_id res chain seq x y z
N MET A 1 4.32 8.26 -6.83
CA MET A 1 4.33 7.32 -5.66
C MET A 1 5.72 6.75 -5.30
N LEU A 2 6.45 6.15 -6.26
CA LEU A 2 7.70 5.41 -6.03
C LEU A 2 8.74 6.14 -5.16
N GLU A 3 9.07 7.39 -5.46
CA GLU A 3 10.07 8.16 -4.71
C GLU A 3 9.68 8.38 -3.24
N SER A 4 8.38 8.52 -2.93
CA SER A 4 7.90 8.61 -1.56
C SER A 4 8.11 7.29 -0.80
N LEU A 5 7.91 6.15 -1.46
CA LEU A 5 8.13 4.83 -0.86
C LEU A 5 9.62 4.58 -0.63
N LYS A 6 10.48 4.93 -1.59
CA LYS A 6 11.94 4.86 -1.44
C LYS A 6 12.43 5.67 -0.26
N ASN A 7 11.97 6.92 -0.13
CA ASN A 7 12.27 7.76 1.03
C ASN A 7 11.80 7.12 2.35
N SER A 8 10.59 6.56 2.35
CA SER A 8 10.02 5.90 3.54
C SER A 8 10.77 4.63 3.95
N LEU A 9 11.32 3.90 2.98
CA LEU A 9 12.20 2.74 3.17
C LEU A 9 13.66 3.10 3.41
N ARG A 10 14.03 4.39 3.33
CA ARG A 10 15.41 4.89 3.41
C ARG A 10 16.33 4.33 2.30
N ILE A 11 15.77 4.13 1.12
CA ILE A 11 16.48 3.67 -0.08
C ILE A 11 16.80 4.88 -0.97
N SER A 12 18.07 5.07 -1.32
CA SER A 12 18.54 6.20 -2.14
C SER A 12 18.91 5.82 -3.57
N HIS A 13 18.81 4.54 -3.94
CA HIS A 13 19.20 4.02 -5.25
C HIS A 13 18.03 3.39 -5.99
N ASN A 14 18.21 3.13 -7.29
CA ASN A 14 17.14 2.64 -8.15
C ASN A 14 17.11 1.12 -8.34
N LYS A 15 18.03 0.37 -7.70
CA LYS A 15 18.17 -1.09 -7.88
C LYS A 15 16.94 -1.90 -7.45
N LEU A 16 16.09 -1.32 -6.59
CA LEU A 16 14.90 -1.96 -6.04
C LEU A 16 13.61 -1.37 -6.61
N ASP A 17 13.69 -0.45 -7.57
CA ASP A 17 12.50 0.27 -8.06
C ASP A 17 11.45 -0.69 -8.64
N SER A 18 11.88 -1.69 -9.42
CA SER A 18 10.97 -2.70 -9.98
C SER A 18 10.31 -3.57 -8.91
N ASP A 19 11.05 -3.89 -7.84
CA ASP A 19 10.54 -4.73 -6.75
C ASP A 19 9.57 -3.95 -5.86
N ILE A 20 9.89 -2.69 -5.55
CA ILE A 20 8.99 -1.78 -4.84
C ILE A 20 7.68 -1.64 -5.62
N MET A 21 7.73 -1.41 -6.94
CA MET A 21 6.53 -1.29 -7.75
C MET A 21 5.74 -2.60 -7.83
N SER A 22 6.40 -3.75 -7.91
CA SER A 22 5.70 -5.05 -7.85
C SER A 22 4.92 -5.23 -6.54
N ASN A 23 5.46 -4.75 -5.41
CA ASN A 23 4.76 -4.78 -4.13
C ASN A 23 3.60 -3.77 -4.06
N VAL A 24 3.72 -2.63 -4.76
CA VAL A 24 2.61 -1.68 -4.92
C VAL A 24 1.47 -2.33 -5.70
N ASP A 25 1.76 -2.96 -6.83
CA ASP A 25 0.76 -3.64 -7.67
C ASP A 25 0.05 -4.75 -6.88
N ALA A 26 0.80 -5.59 -6.16
CA ALA A 26 0.22 -6.63 -5.29
C ALA A 26 -0.69 -6.05 -4.20
N CYS A 27 -0.31 -4.91 -3.59
CA CYS A 27 -1.15 -4.24 -2.60
C CYS A 27 -2.45 -3.70 -3.23
N MET A 28 -2.37 -3.13 -4.43
CA MET A 28 -3.54 -2.61 -5.13
C MET A 28 -4.51 -3.73 -5.52
N GLU A 29 -3.98 -4.88 -5.94
CA GLU A 29 -4.79 -6.08 -6.20
C GLU A 29 -5.45 -6.60 -4.92
N ASP A 30 -4.76 -6.65 -3.77
CA ASP A 30 -5.38 -7.09 -2.51
C ASP A 30 -6.47 -6.15 -2.02
N LEU A 31 -6.27 -4.83 -2.18
CA LEU A 31 -7.30 -3.83 -1.86
C LEU A 31 -8.54 -4.03 -2.74
N LYS A 32 -8.36 -4.18 -4.06
CA LYS A 32 -9.47 -4.46 -4.99
C LYS A 32 -10.16 -5.78 -4.65
N ARG A 33 -9.41 -6.82 -4.28
CA ARG A 33 -9.93 -8.15 -3.89
C ARG A 33 -10.92 -8.07 -2.72
N VAL A 34 -10.73 -7.12 -1.80
CA VAL A 34 -11.64 -6.91 -0.66
C VAL A 34 -12.70 -5.84 -0.92
N GLY A 35 -12.88 -5.39 -2.17
CA GLY A 35 -13.91 -4.43 -2.55
C GLY A 35 -13.54 -2.95 -2.39
N VAL A 36 -12.28 -2.64 -2.08
CA VAL A 36 -11.82 -1.24 -2.03
C VAL A 36 -11.61 -0.71 -3.44
N PHE A 37 -12.22 0.43 -3.75
CA PHE A 37 -11.93 1.19 -4.96
C PHE A 37 -10.51 1.74 -4.90
N VAL A 38 -9.69 1.34 -5.87
CA VAL A 38 -8.33 1.85 -6.03
C VAL A 38 -8.25 2.50 -7.41
N PRO A 39 -7.94 3.82 -7.50
CA PRO A 39 -7.73 4.49 -8.78
C PRO A 39 -6.70 3.77 -9.65
N PHE A 40 -6.85 3.88 -10.97
CA PHE A 40 -5.90 3.29 -11.91
C PHE A 40 -4.49 3.88 -11.76
N ASP A 41 -4.41 5.20 -11.51
CA ASP A 41 -3.15 5.87 -11.23
C ASP A 41 -2.87 5.93 -9.71
N ALA A 42 -1.69 5.48 -9.32
CA ALA A 42 -1.19 5.53 -7.96
C ALA A 42 -1.12 6.97 -7.41
N ASP A 43 -0.88 7.96 -8.27
CA ASP A 43 -0.79 9.36 -7.86
C ASP A 43 -2.16 9.96 -7.51
N ASP A 44 -3.25 9.40 -8.05
CA ASP A 44 -4.65 9.75 -7.74
C ASP A 44 -5.16 9.12 -6.44
N CYS A 45 -4.40 8.18 -5.86
CA CYS A 45 -4.77 7.56 -4.59
C CYS A 45 -4.90 8.61 -3.47
N SER A 46 -5.97 8.50 -2.68
CA SER A 46 -6.15 9.28 -1.46
C SER A 46 -4.99 9.05 -0.48
N ALA A 47 -4.79 10.00 0.45
CA ALA A 47 -3.71 9.90 1.43
C ALA A 47 -3.79 8.60 2.27
N ILE A 48 -5.00 8.10 2.55
CA ILE A 48 -5.20 6.89 3.32
C ILE A 48 -4.86 5.62 2.50
N LEU A 49 -5.21 5.58 1.21
CA LEU A 49 -4.80 4.51 0.29
C LEU A 49 -3.27 4.47 0.14
N LYS A 50 -2.63 5.64 -0.02
CA LYS A 50 -1.17 5.75 -0.04
C LYS A 50 -0.53 5.19 1.23
N LYS A 51 -1.17 5.34 2.40
CA LYS A 51 -0.69 4.73 3.65
C LYS A 51 -0.94 3.24 3.75
N ALA A 52 -2.02 2.71 3.19
CA ALA A 52 -2.20 1.26 3.08
C ALA A 52 -1.06 0.64 2.27
N ILE A 53 -0.76 1.22 1.09
CA ILE A 53 0.34 0.80 0.23
C ILE A 53 1.69 0.89 0.95
N GLU A 54 1.97 2.01 1.64
CA GLU A 54 3.23 2.14 2.39
C GLU A 54 3.40 1.08 3.49
N ASN A 55 2.33 0.76 4.24
CA ASN A 55 2.38 -0.30 5.25
C ASN A 55 2.60 -1.68 4.60
N TYR A 56 1.93 -1.97 3.48
CA TYR A 56 2.13 -3.22 2.75
C TYR A 56 3.57 -3.38 2.30
N VAL A 57 4.15 -2.37 1.65
CA VAL A 57 5.53 -2.42 1.17
C VAL A 57 6.52 -2.58 2.34
N LYS A 58 6.32 -1.84 3.45
CA LYS A 58 7.16 -2.00 4.65
C LYS A 58 7.06 -3.37 5.30
N TRP A 59 5.90 -4.02 5.18
CA TRP A 59 5.74 -5.41 5.60
C TRP A 59 6.58 -6.35 4.74
N GLN A 60 6.50 -6.25 3.40
CA GLN A 60 7.27 -7.11 2.48
C GLN A 60 8.79 -6.99 2.67
N TYR A 61 9.26 -5.81 3.06
CA TYR A 61 10.68 -5.53 3.33
C TYR A 61 11.13 -5.77 4.78
N ASP A 62 10.24 -6.25 5.66
CA ASP A 62 10.48 -6.37 7.10
C ASP A 62 11.15 -5.11 7.70
N PHE A 63 10.60 -3.93 7.38
CA PHE A 63 11.28 -2.67 7.64
C PHE A 63 11.62 -2.48 9.12
N ASN A 64 12.91 -2.42 9.43
CA ASN A 64 13.48 -2.39 10.80
C ASN A 64 13.07 -3.58 11.69
N GLY A 65 12.83 -4.77 11.13
CA GLY A 65 12.40 -5.95 11.88
C GLY A 65 10.96 -5.85 12.42
N LYS A 66 10.15 -4.98 11.82
CA LYS A 66 8.78 -4.67 12.24
C LYS A 66 7.75 -5.08 11.18
N GLY A 67 8.08 -6.01 10.29
CA GLY A 67 7.20 -6.44 9.21
C GLY A 67 5.82 -6.84 9.70
N GLU A 68 5.75 -7.54 10.83
CA GLU A 68 4.48 -7.97 11.41
C GLU A 68 3.61 -6.82 11.97
N ASP A 69 4.23 -5.76 12.50
CA ASP A 69 3.50 -4.56 12.92
C ASP A 69 2.93 -3.82 11.70
N PHE A 70 3.71 -3.73 10.62
CA PHE A 70 3.27 -3.15 9.36
C PHE A 70 2.16 -3.97 8.69
N ARG A 71 2.24 -5.31 8.76
CA ARG A 71 1.16 -6.20 8.28
C ARG A 71 -0.14 -5.93 9.04
N LYS A 72 -0.11 -5.89 10.37
CA LYS A 72 -1.30 -5.60 11.19
C LYS A 72 -1.88 -4.22 10.89
N ASN A 73 -1.03 -3.22 10.70
CA ASN A 73 -1.50 -1.87 10.36
C ASN A 73 -2.13 -1.83 8.97
N TYR A 74 -1.53 -2.51 8.00
CA TYR A 74 -2.09 -2.67 6.66
C TYR A 74 -3.46 -3.36 6.72
N GLU A 75 -3.56 -4.52 7.37
CA GLU A 75 -4.80 -5.30 7.44
C GLU A 75 -5.93 -4.52 8.11
N ARG A 76 -5.66 -3.87 9.25
CA ARG A 76 -6.65 -3.02 9.91
C ARG A 76 -7.15 -1.90 9.00
N LEU A 77 -6.25 -1.30 8.23
CA LEU A 77 -6.61 -0.22 7.33
C LEU A 77 -7.39 -0.73 6.12
N ARG A 78 -6.94 -1.82 5.51
CA ARG A 78 -7.64 -2.50 4.41
C ARG A 78 -9.06 -2.85 4.83
N ASP A 79 -9.22 -3.50 5.98
CA ASP A 79 -10.51 -3.95 6.48
C ASP A 79 -11.42 -2.73 6.76
N ALA A 80 -10.89 -1.66 7.37
CA ALA A 80 -11.65 -0.42 7.57
C ALA A 80 -12.08 0.25 6.26
N LEU A 81 -11.21 0.25 5.23
CA LEU A 81 -11.53 0.80 3.90
C LEU A 81 -12.61 -0.03 3.21
N SER A 82 -12.57 -1.35 3.35
CA SER A 82 -13.58 -2.25 2.75
C SER A 82 -14.99 -2.11 3.34
N LEU A 83 -15.10 -1.47 4.50
CA LEU A 83 -16.37 -1.22 5.20
C LEU A 83 -16.88 0.21 5.02
N ASN A 84 -16.14 1.06 4.32
CA ASN A 84 -16.48 2.47 4.15
C ASN A 84 -16.98 2.74 2.73
N GLU A 85 -18.22 3.22 2.61
CA GLU A 85 -18.88 3.49 1.34
C GLU A 85 -18.16 4.52 0.45
N ASP A 86 -17.40 5.46 1.03
CA ASP A 86 -16.59 6.42 0.27
C ASP A 86 -15.41 5.75 -0.45
N TYR A 87 -15.03 4.54 -0.03
CA TYR A 87 -13.87 3.79 -0.52
C TYR A 87 -14.24 2.44 -1.13
N THR A 88 -15.51 2.10 -1.23
CA THR A 88 -15.99 0.92 -1.96
C THR A 88 -16.69 1.39 -3.24
N GLU A 89 -16.52 0.68 -4.36
CA GLU A 89 -17.38 0.93 -5.51
C GLU A 89 -18.82 0.63 -5.07
N GLY A 90 -19.71 1.63 -5.13
CA GLY A 90 -21.12 1.43 -4.83
C GLY A 90 -21.65 0.31 -5.73
N ILE A 91 -22.05 -0.80 -5.10
CA ILE A 91 -22.64 -1.97 -5.78
C ILE A 91 -24.02 -1.59 -6.33
#